data_AF-A0A9X3ZKK0-F1
#
_entry.id   AF-A0A9X3ZKK0-F1
#
_cell.length_a   1.000
_cell.length_b   1.000
_cell.length_c   1.000
_cell.angle_alpha   90.00
_cell.angle_beta   90.00
_cell.angle_gamma   90.00
#
_symmetry.space_group_name_H-M   'P 1'
#
loop_
_entity.id
_entity.type
_entity.pdbx_description
1 polymer ?
#
loop_
_entity_poly.entity_id
_entity_poly.type
_entity_poly.pdbx_seq_one_letter_code
_entity_poly.pdbx_strand_id
1 'polypeptide(L)'
;MKKRLTALIAGYSTVAFATTIPNTLTETHTYELTKSFDLVVPKGSNGETNLWVPLPFNADYQTVKSIQFEGNYNTAYITENNRYGAKTLFANWDENANKRALTIKLVLETQDREPMQQGVLQGYQPPEKIHYSVDVLEYLKPTAHIKTDGIVKDYADKIVGQESNPLKKAERIHQWIVNNMERDNSVLGCGDGDVEKILTTGVLKGKCTDINSVFVALARASGIPAREIFGVRLGQAVKMGKYSRGAFGSADENKLANVSGGQHCRAEFYLAGFGWVPVDSADVTKMRLAENKAVNDPDTQAVSNYLFGNWEMNWIGYNHARDFDLYPMPEIAPLNNFGYPYAEVGGDPLNSFDPKAFGYEFKAQQRQ
;
A
#
# COMPACT_ATOMS: atom_id res chain seq x y z
N MET A 1 25.67 18.92 70.77
CA MET A 1 26.05 19.37 69.40
C MET A 1 25.72 18.27 68.40
N LYS A 2 24.75 18.50 67.50
CA LYS A 2 24.28 17.51 66.51
C LYS A 2 25.24 17.46 65.31
N LYS A 3 25.79 16.28 64.99
CA LYS A 3 26.54 16.02 63.75
C LYS A 3 25.56 15.93 62.58
N ARG A 4 25.79 16.71 61.51
CA ARG A 4 25.11 16.56 60.22
C ARG A 4 25.99 15.73 59.30
N LEU A 5 25.42 14.67 58.73
CA LEU A 5 26.01 13.85 57.68
C LEU A 5 25.46 14.35 56.34
N THR A 6 26.35 14.70 55.41
CA THR A 6 25.96 15.11 54.05
C THR A 6 26.19 13.92 53.12
N ALA A 7 25.12 13.39 52.54
CA ALA A 7 25.21 12.35 51.50
C ALA A 7 25.33 13.01 50.13
N LEU A 8 26.38 12.68 49.38
CA LEU A 8 26.49 13.00 47.95
C LEU A 8 25.71 11.94 47.16
N ILE A 9 24.74 12.38 46.36
CA ILE A 9 24.09 11.54 45.35
C ILE A 9 24.78 11.84 44.01
N ALA A 10 25.51 10.87 43.49
CA ALA A 10 26.06 10.92 42.13
C ALA A 10 24.96 10.50 41.14
N GLY A 11 24.47 11.44 40.34
CA GLY A 11 23.56 11.15 39.23
C GLY A 11 24.34 10.58 38.05
N TYR A 12 24.04 9.34 37.66
CA TYR A 12 24.52 8.76 36.41
C TYR A 12 23.61 9.23 35.27
N SER A 13 24.12 10.14 34.44
CA SER A 13 23.49 10.51 33.18
C SER A 13 23.76 9.41 32.15
N THR A 14 22.74 8.63 31.79
CA THR A 14 22.81 7.71 30.64
C THR A 14 22.81 8.53 29.36
N VAL A 15 23.94 8.55 28.66
CA VAL A 15 24.04 9.17 27.33
C VAL A 15 23.34 8.24 26.34
N ALA A 16 22.14 8.60 25.89
CA ALA A 16 21.46 7.89 24.81
C ALA A 16 22.15 8.24 23.49
N PHE A 17 22.91 7.30 22.93
CA PHE A 17 23.42 7.43 21.57
C PHE A 17 22.25 7.25 20.60
N ALA A 18 21.83 8.32 19.93
CA ALA A 18 20.92 8.21 18.80
C ALA A 18 21.66 7.50 17.66
N THR A 19 21.31 6.25 17.40
CA THR A 19 21.76 5.52 16.20
C THR A 19 21.11 6.17 14.99
N THR A 20 21.89 6.92 14.21
CA THR A 20 21.43 7.47 12.93
C THR A 20 21.30 6.33 11.93
N ILE A 21 20.07 6.01 11.55
CA ILE A 21 19.81 5.05 10.47
C ILE A 21 20.28 5.69 9.16
N PRO A 22 21.11 5.02 8.35
CA PRO A 22 21.53 5.54 7.05
C PRO A 22 20.32 5.89 6.19
N ASN A 23 20.41 6.97 5.39
CA ASN A 23 19.36 7.26 4.42
C ASN A 23 19.29 6.14 3.38
N THR A 24 18.17 5.42 3.36
CA THR A 24 17.95 4.29 2.44
C THR A 24 17.17 4.66 1.19
N LEU A 25 16.94 5.96 0.98
CA LEU A 25 16.29 6.52 -0.21
C LEU A 25 17.34 6.78 -1.28
N THR A 26 17.07 6.38 -2.52
CA THR A 26 18.02 6.46 -3.63
C THR A 26 17.55 7.38 -4.74
N GLU A 27 16.97 6.82 -5.80
CA GLU A 27 16.60 7.56 -7.00
C GLU A 27 15.34 8.37 -6.77
N THR A 28 15.35 9.64 -7.18
CA THR A 28 14.19 10.53 -7.06
C THR A 28 13.50 10.64 -8.41
N HIS A 29 12.17 10.59 -8.40
CA HIS A 29 11.33 10.72 -9.57
C HIS A 29 10.31 11.83 -9.36
N THR A 30 10.05 12.60 -10.42
CA THR A 30 8.95 13.57 -10.42
C THR A 30 7.89 13.11 -11.41
N TYR A 31 6.62 13.17 -11.00
CA TYR A 31 5.49 12.81 -11.83
C TYR A 31 4.41 13.89 -11.80
N GLU A 32 3.77 14.10 -12.94
CA GLU A 32 2.47 14.77 -13.00
C GLU A 32 1.39 13.71 -13.23
N LEU A 33 0.50 13.51 -12.26
CA LEU A 33 -0.64 12.61 -12.37
C LEU A 33 -1.91 13.42 -12.61
N THR A 34 -2.53 13.22 -13.76
CA THR A 34 -3.86 13.74 -14.09
C THR A 34 -4.89 12.63 -13.90
N LYS A 35 -5.88 12.87 -13.04
CA LYS A 35 -7.08 12.02 -12.89
C LYS A 35 -8.28 12.74 -13.47
N SER A 36 -8.84 12.24 -14.56
CA SER A 36 -10.00 12.80 -15.23
C SER A 36 -11.22 11.91 -15.01
N PHE A 37 -12.36 12.53 -14.72
CA PHE A 37 -13.65 11.88 -14.52
C PHE A 37 -14.68 12.56 -15.42
N ASP A 38 -15.54 11.75 -16.04
CA ASP A 38 -16.84 12.11 -16.61
C ASP A 38 -17.78 10.95 -16.27
N LEU A 39 -18.35 10.99 -15.07
CA LEU A 39 -19.01 9.81 -14.47
C LEU A 39 -20.22 9.37 -15.30
N VAL A 40 -20.27 8.07 -15.56
CA VAL A 40 -21.36 7.45 -16.33
C VAL A 40 -22.50 7.09 -15.38
N VAL A 41 -23.70 7.61 -15.66
CA VAL A 41 -24.91 7.25 -14.92
C VAL A 41 -25.46 5.92 -15.46
N PRO A 42 -25.54 4.85 -14.65
CA PRO A 42 -26.13 3.59 -15.07
C PRO A 42 -27.60 3.76 -15.44
N LYS A 43 -28.07 2.98 -16.42
CA LYS A 43 -29.48 3.01 -16.81
C LYS A 43 -30.35 2.58 -15.63
N GLY A 44 -31.26 3.47 -15.21
CA GLY A 44 -32.20 3.21 -14.11
C GLY A 44 -31.83 3.91 -12.80
N SER A 45 -30.58 4.33 -12.64
CA SER A 45 -30.15 5.15 -11.51
C SER A 45 -30.62 6.60 -11.69
N ASN A 46 -31.04 7.23 -10.60
CA ASN A 46 -31.39 8.66 -10.54
C ASN A 46 -30.87 9.26 -9.24
N GLY A 47 -30.89 10.58 -9.09
CA GLY A 47 -30.49 11.26 -7.87
C GLY A 47 -29.09 11.87 -7.93
N GLU A 48 -28.67 12.47 -6.83
CA GLU A 48 -27.35 13.12 -6.73
C GLU A 48 -26.20 12.15 -7.00
N THR A 49 -25.13 12.65 -7.58
CA THR A 49 -23.92 11.87 -7.80
C THR A 49 -22.85 12.27 -6.81
N ASN A 50 -22.36 11.31 -6.02
CA ASN A 50 -21.27 11.50 -5.08
C ASN A 50 -20.02 10.76 -5.56
N LEU A 51 -18.85 11.38 -5.41
CA LEU A 51 -17.55 10.82 -5.78
C LEU A 51 -16.55 11.03 -4.64
N TRP A 52 -15.88 9.95 -4.26
CA TRP A 52 -14.75 9.95 -3.33
C TRP A 52 -13.52 9.47 -4.09
N VAL A 53 -12.50 10.32 -4.18
CA VAL A 53 -11.23 10.00 -4.85
C VAL A 53 -10.11 9.90 -3.81
N PRO A 54 -9.38 8.77 -3.74
CA PRO A 54 -8.22 8.67 -2.87
C PRO A 54 -7.11 9.60 -3.37
N LEU A 55 -6.53 10.35 -2.45
CA LEU A 55 -5.41 11.25 -2.69
C LEU A 55 -4.14 10.75 -1.98
N PRO A 56 -2.96 11.04 -2.53
CA PRO A 56 -1.69 10.66 -1.90
C PRO A 56 -1.44 11.39 -0.59
N PHE A 57 -0.73 10.72 0.31
CA PHE A 57 -0.21 11.27 1.57
C PHE A 57 1.28 11.61 1.46
N ASN A 58 1.81 12.39 2.40
CA ASN A 58 3.25 12.66 2.49
C ASN A 58 3.94 11.63 3.39
N ALA A 59 5.09 11.14 2.97
CA ALA A 59 5.99 10.28 3.71
C ALA A 59 7.45 10.70 3.46
N ASP A 60 8.41 10.04 4.10
CA ASP A 60 9.84 10.20 3.81
C ASP A 60 10.19 9.87 2.36
N TYR A 61 9.55 8.86 1.75
CA TYR A 61 9.81 8.40 0.38
C TYR A 61 8.86 8.97 -0.69
N GLN A 62 7.88 9.81 -0.31
CA GLN A 62 6.97 10.44 -1.27
C GLN A 62 6.43 11.78 -0.78
N THR A 63 6.39 12.77 -1.66
CA THR A 63 5.86 14.11 -1.36
C THR A 63 4.86 14.55 -2.43
N VAL A 64 3.72 15.05 -1.97
CA VAL A 64 2.72 15.73 -2.80
C VAL A 64 3.08 17.22 -2.86
N LYS A 65 3.60 17.66 -3.99
CA LYS A 65 4.04 19.06 -4.20
C LYS A 65 2.86 19.98 -4.51
N SER A 66 1.85 19.48 -5.23
CA SER A 66 0.63 20.23 -5.50
C SER A 66 -0.58 19.32 -5.74
N ILE A 67 -1.76 19.85 -5.40
CA ILE A 67 -3.06 19.27 -5.72
C ILE A 67 -3.90 20.41 -6.30
N GLN A 68 -4.37 20.24 -7.53
CA GLN A 68 -5.28 21.17 -8.19
C GLN A 68 -6.47 20.37 -8.73
N PHE A 69 -7.68 20.87 -8.57
CA PHE A 69 -8.85 20.23 -9.15
C PHE A 69 -9.86 21.24 -9.67
N GLU A 70 -10.48 20.91 -10.79
CA GLU A 70 -11.48 21.72 -11.48
C GLU A 70 -12.57 20.82 -12.08
N GLY A 71 -13.77 21.34 -12.27
CA GLY A 71 -14.90 20.56 -12.73
C GLY A 71 -16.20 21.35 -12.70
N ASN A 72 -17.30 20.68 -13.02
CA ASN A 72 -18.65 21.26 -12.95
C ASN A 72 -19.45 20.74 -11.73
N TYR A 73 -18.74 20.36 -10.67
CA TYR A 73 -19.33 19.92 -9.41
C TYR A 73 -20.12 21.05 -8.75
N ASN A 74 -21.14 20.70 -7.96
CA ASN A 74 -21.83 21.64 -7.08
C ASN A 74 -20.96 21.93 -5.84
N THR A 75 -20.46 20.87 -5.20
CA THR A 75 -19.56 20.97 -4.03
C THR A 75 -18.36 20.03 -4.21
N ALA A 76 -17.17 20.49 -3.83
CA ALA A 76 -15.99 19.63 -3.69
C ALA A 76 -15.07 20.11 -2.56
N TYR A 77 -14.48 19.19 -1.82
CA TYR A 77 -13.53 19.48 -0.74
C TYR A 77 -12.63 18.28 -0.42
N ILE A 78 -11.46 18.57 0.14
CA ILE A 78 -10.53 17.55 0.63
C ILE A 78 -10.78 17.33 2.12
N THR A 79 -10.88 16.08 2.54
CA THR A 79 -11.08 15.69 3.93
C THR A 79 -10.18 14.51 4.31
N GLU A 80 -9.84 14.44 5.59
CA GLU A 80 -9.18 13.30 6.25
C GLU A 80 -10.05 12.77 7.40
N ASN A 81 -11.35 13.13 7.42
CA ASN A 81 -12.30 12.75 8.46
C ASN A 81 -12.68 11.27 8.35
N ASN A 82 -11.74 10.39 8.68
CA ASN A 82 -11.93 8.96 8.81
C ASN A 82 -10.87 8.40 9.77
N ARG A 83 -11.08 7.18 10.26
CA ARG A 83 -10.21 6.55 11.28
C ARG A 83 -8.73 6.49 10.89
N TYR A 84 -8.43 6.39 9.59
CA TYR A 84 -7.08 6.22 9.07
C TYR A 84 -6.43 7.52 8.58
N GLY A 85 -7.14 8.66 8.63
CA GLY A 85 -6.68 9.90 8.02
C GLY A 85 -6.48 9.79 6.50
N ALA A 86 -7.18 8.86 5.84
CA ALA A 86 -7.07 8.66 4.40
C ALA A 86 -7.54 9.92 3.65
N LYS A 87 -6.61 10.62 3.01
CA LYS A 87 -6.90 11.87 2.31
C LYS A 87 -7.82 11.59 1.12
N THR A 88 -8.96 12.26 1.13
CA THR A 88 -10.06 12.01 0.20
C THR A 88 -10.51 13.32 -0.42
N LEU A 89 -10.58 13.39 -1.75
CA LEU A 89 -11.34 14.44 -2.43
C LEU A 89 -12.77 13.96 -2.59
N PHE A 90 -13.71 14.65 -1.96
CA PHE A 90 -15.13 14.47 -2.19
C PHE A 90 -15.62 15.47 -3.23
N ALA A 91 -16.48 15.04 -4.16
CA ALA A 91 -17.18 15.89 -5.10
C ALA A 91 -18.63 15.41 -5.29
N ASN A 92 -19.56 16.35 -5.45
CA ASN A 92 -20.98 16.09 -5.63
C ASN A 92 -21.56 16.87 -6.83
N TRP A 93 -22.53 16.25 -7.50
CA TRP A 93 -23.34 16.86 -8.55
C TRP A 93 -24.82 16.60 -8.28
N ASP A 94 -25.66 17.59 -8.60
CA ASP A 94 -27.11 17.45 -8.53
C ASP A 94 -27.62 16.39 -9.53
N GLU A 95 -28.81 15.85 -9.26
CA GLU A 95 -29.43 14.79 -10.08
C GLU A 95 -29.54 15.15 -11.57
N ASN A 96 -29.79 16.43 -11.86
CA ASN A 96 -30.04 16.97 -13.20
C ASN A 96 -28.76 17.45 -13.90
N ALA A 97 -27.57 17.14 -13.36
CA ALA A 97 -26.31 17.56 -13.95
C ALA A 97 -26.13 16.97 -15.37
N ASN A 98 -25.90 17.85 -16.35
CA ASN A 98 -25.66 17.46 -17.75
C ASN A 98 -24.36 16.66 -17.94
N LYS A 99 -23.38 16.87 -17.06
CA LYS A 99 -22.09 16.16 -16.99
C LYS A 99 -21.65 16.01 -15.54
N ARG A 100 -20.79 15.03 -15.27
CA ARG A 100 -20.19 14.79 -13.95
C ARG A 100 -18.68 14.82 -14.07
N ALA A 101 -18.17 16.00 -14.45
CA ALA A 101 -16.79 16.19 -14.86
C ALA A 101 -15.93 16.72 -13.71
N LEU A 102 -14.82 16.03 -13.45
CA LEU A 102 -13.79 16.44 -12.48
C LEU A 102 -12.42 16.11 -13.06
N THR A 103 -11.49 17.06 -13.03
CA THR A 103 -10.08 16.83 -13.35
C THR A 103 -9.24 17.18 -12.12
N ILE A 104 -8.35 16.28 -11.73
CA ILE A 104 -7.40 16.47 -10.63
C ILE A 104 -6.00 16.38 -11.23
N LYS A 105 -5.18 17.41 -11.00
CA LYS A 105 -3.76 17.43 -11.35
C LYS A 105 -2.92 17.39 -10.07
N LEU A 106 -2.00 16.44 -10.03
CA LEU A 106 -1.10 16.21 -8.91
C LEU A 106 0.34 16.33 -9.41
N VAL A 107 1.16 17.11 -8.72
CA VAL A 107 2.62 17.06 -8.90
C VAL A 107 3.20 16.29 -7.71
N LEU A 108 3.92 15.22 -8.01
CA LEU A 108 4.39 14.23 -7.06
C LEU A 108 5.89 14.06 -7.20
N GLU A 109 6.55 13.87 -6.06
CA GLU A 109 7.94 13.44 -5.98
C GLU A 109 7.97 12.12 -5.22
N THR A 110 8.67 11.11 -5.74
CA THR A 110 8.83 9.80 -5.10
C THR A 110 10.30 9.42 -5.07
N GLN A 111 10.71 8.64 -4.08
CA GLN A 111 12.11 8.22 -3.92
C GLN A 111 12.22 6.73 -3.63
N ASP A 112 12.97 6.01 -4.47
CA ASP A 112 13.23 4.59 -4.33
C ASP A 112 13.67 4.23 -2.92
N ARG A 113 13.04 3.19 -2.33
CA ARG A 113 13.38 2.70 -0.99
C ARG A 113 14.21 1.43 -1.13
N GLU A 114 15.48 1.47 -0.76
CA GLU A 114 16.41 0.37 -1.04
C GLU A 114 17.26 -0.12 0.15
N PRO A 115 16.69 -0.27 1.37
CA PRO A 115 17.46 -0.64 2.54
C PRO A 115 18.11 -2.02 2.47
N MET A 116 17.49 -3.00 1.79
CA MET A 116 18.11 -4.32 1.61
C MET A 116 19.23 -4.28 0.57
N GLN A 117 19.00 -3.61 -0.56
CA GLN A 117 19.97 -3.46 -1.64
C GLN A 117 21.22 -2.68 -1.20
N GLN A 118 21.06 -1.69 -0.33
CA GLN A 118 22.18 -0.95 0.28
C GLN A 118 22.87 -1.70 1.42
N GLY A 119 22.42 -2.91 1.77
CA GLY A 119 23.03 -3.73 2.81
C GLY A 119 22.70 -3.30 4.25
N VAL A 120 21.86 -2.27 4.44
CA VAL A 120 21.52 -1.72 5.77
C VAL A 120 20.80 -2.75 6.65
N LEU A 121 20.06 -3.68 6.03
CA LEU A 121 19.35 -4.75 6.75
C LEU A 121 20.18 -6.02 7.02
N GLN A 122 21.35 -6.21 6.38
CA GLN A 122 22.14 -7.46 6.47
C GLN A 122 22.63 -7.76 7.90
N GLY A 123 22.79 -6.73 8.73
CA GLY A 123 23.22 -6.84 10.12
C GLY A 123 22.12 -6.65 11.16
N TYR A 124 20.85 -6.53 10.76
CA TYR A 124 19.77 -6.19 11.68
C TYR A 124 19.65 -7.20 12.84
N GLN A 125 19.77 -6.70 14.06
CA GLN A 125 19.46 -7.43 15.28
C GLN A 125 18.32 -6.70 16.00
N PRO A 126 17.25 -7.42 16.40
CA PRO A 126 16.21 -6.80 17.20
C PRO A 126 16.78 -6.37 18.56
N PRO A 127 16.28 -5.26 19.14
CA PRO A 127 16.65 -4.89 20.50
C PRO A 127 16.18 -5.96 21.49
N GLU A 128 16.87 -6.11 22.63
CA GLU A 128 16.50 -7.07 23.69
C GLU A 128 15.04 -6.90 24.14
N LYS A 129 14.56 -5.65 24.14
CA LYS A 129 13.17 -5.31 24.42
C LYS A 129 12.62 -4.48 23.26
N ILE A 130 11.58 -5.01 22.63
CA ILE A 130 10.86 -4.34 21.56
C ILE A 130 9.76 -3.48 22.18
N HIS A 131 9.84 -2.17 21.93
CA HIS A 131 8.80 -1.21 22.27
C HIS A 131 8.36 -0.51 20.99
N TYR A 132 7.10 -0.68 20.60
CA TYR A 132 6.49 0.02 19.48
C TYR A 132 5.74 1.25 19.98
N SER A 133 5.76 2.32 19.19
CA SER A 133 4.92 3.50 19.43
C SER A 133 3.44 3.16 19.19
N VAL A 134 2.54 3.99 19.72
CA VAL A 134 1.08 3.75 19.67
C VAL A 134 0.57 3.65 18.22
N ASP A 135 1.10 4.47 17.33
CA ASP A 135 0.79 4.46 15.89
C ASP A 135 1.28 3.18 15.19
N VAL A 136 2.37 2.57 15.65
CA VAL A 136 2.87 1.29 15.12
C VAL A 136 2.10 0.10 15.70
N LEU A 137 1.72 0.16 16.98
CA LEU A 137 0.95 -0.90 17.66
C LEU A 137 -0.41 -1.16 17.00
N GLU A 138 -1.00 -0.16 16.34
CA GLU A 138 -2.23 -0.34 15.56
C GLU A 138 -2.07 -1.43 14.49
N TYR A 139 -0.89 -1.52 13.88
CA TYR A 139 -0.58 -2.47 12.82
C TYR A 139 -0.18 -3.86 13.32
N LEU A 140 -0.38 -4.16 14.60
CA LEU A 140 -0.43 -5.53 15.14
C LEU A 140 -1.86 -6.05 15.28
N LYS A 141 -2.85 -5.15 15.32
CA LYS A 141 -4.24 -5.53 15.60
C LYS A 141 -4.87 -6.22 14.38
N PRO A 142 -5.81 -7.15 14.60
CA PRO A 142 -6.60 -7.71 13.52
C PRO A 142 -7.61 -6.69 12.97
N THR A 143 -8.03 -6.90 11.73
CA THR A 143 -9.20 -6.27 11.10
C THR A 143 -10.16 -7.36 10.59
N ALA A 144 -11.27 -6.99 9.95
CA ALA A 144 -12.24 -7.98 9.44
C ALA A 144 -11.60 -8.90 8.39
N HIS A 145 -10.84 -8.31 7.46
CA HIS A 145 -10.15 -9.08 6.40
C HIS A 145 -8.74 -9.55 6.80
N ILE A 146 -8.12 -8.93 7.81
CA ILE A 146 -6.77 -9.26 8.32
C ILE A 146 -6.89 -9.82 9.74
N LYS A 147 -7.34 -11.07 9.85
CA LYS A 147 -7.32 -11.80 11.14
C LYS A 147 -5.90 -12.20 11.51
N THR A 148 -5.65 -12.43 12.80
CA THR A 148 -4.31 -12.78 13.33
C THR A 148 -4.31 -14.03 14.21
N ASP A 149 -5.45 -14.70 14.31
CA ASP A 149 -5.72 -15.89 15.10
C ASP A 149 -6.14 -17.07 14.21
N GLY A 150 -6.58 -18.17 14.83
CA GLY A 150 -7.07 -19.37 14.14
C GLY A 150 -6.10 -19.88 13.06
N ILE A 151 -6.64 -20.17 11.88
CA ILE A 151 -5.85 -20.69 10.76
C ILE A 151 -4.72 -19.75 10.33
N VAL A 152 -4.90 -18.43 10.46
CA VAL A 152 -3.83 -17.47 10.13
C VAL A 152 -2.65 -17.65 11.07
N LYS A 153 -2.92 -17.79 12.37
CA LYS A 153 -1.88 -18.05 13.37
C LYS A 153 -1.21 -19.40 13.17
N ASP A 154 -1.98 -20.44 12.85
CA ASP A 154 -1.43 -21.78 12.58
C ASP A 154 -0.46 -21.78 11.40
N TYR A 155 -0.82 -21.10 10.30
CA TYR A 155 0.07 -20.92 9.16
C TYR A 155 1.29 -20.09 9.53
N ALA A 156 1.11 -18.98 10.25
CA ALA A 156 2.20 -18.12 10.68
C ALA A 156 3.23 -18.90 11.51
N ASP A 157 2.78 -19.65 12.53
CA ASP A 157 3.63 -20.46 13.40
C ASP A 157 4.36 -21.57 12.64
N LYS A 158 3.67 -22.23 11.71
CA LYS A 158 4.28 -23.25 10.85
C LYS A 158 5.37 -22.66 9.95
N ILE A 159 5.13 -21.50 9.35
CA ILE A 159 6.05 -20.86 8.40
C ILE A 159 7.27 -20.30 9.13
N VAL A 160 7.09 -19.58 10.24
CA VAL A 160 8.20 -18.96 10.97
C VAL A 160 8.96 -19.96 11.83
N GLY A 161 8.29 -20.98 12.37
CA GLY A 161 8.87 -21.99 13.25
C GLY A 161 9.48 -21.36 14.51
N GLN A 162 10.72 -21.74 14.83
CA GLN A 162 11.44 -21.24 16.01
C GLN A 162 12.27 -19.97 15.74
N GLU A 163 12.13 -19.36 14.56
CA GLU A 163 12.84 -18.10 14.27
C GLU A 163 12.35 -16.99 15.19
N SER A 164 13.28 -16.23 15.78
CA SER A 164 12.96 -15.14 16.70
C SER A 164 13.24 -13.76 16.10
N ASN A 165 14.13 -13.67 15.11
CA ASN A 165 14.45 -12.40 14.46
C ASN A 165 13.30 -11.97 13.53
N PRO A 166 12.68 -10.79 13.74
CA PRO A 166 11.51 -10.36 12.97
C PRO A 166 11.80 -10.15 11.48
N LEU A 167 13.02 -9.73 11.11
CA LEU A 167 13.41 -9.64 9.69
C LEU A 167 13.41 -11.02 9.02
N LYS A 168 13.99 -12.03 9.69
CA LYS A 168 14.04 -13.40 9.17
C LYS A 168 12.67 -14.08 9.15
N LYS A 169 11.81 -13.79 10.13
CA LYS A 169 10.41 -14.22 10.11
C LYS A 169 9.66 -13.65 8.90
N ALA A 170 9.78 -12.34 8.66
CA ALA A 170 9.18 -11.67 7.50
C ALA A 170 9.71 -12.25 6.18
N GLU A 171 11.01 -12.54 6.10
CA GLU A 171 11.63 -13.18 4.93
C GLU A 171 11.04 -14.58 4.67
N ARG A 172 10.89 -15.42 5.71
CA ARG A 172 10.26 -16.75 5.58
C ARG A 172 8.81 -16.65 5.09
N ILE A 173 8.05 -15.67 5.57
CA ILE A 173 6.68 -15.42 5.13
C ILE A 173 6.67 -15.01 3.65
N HIS A 174 7.52 -14.04 3.26
CA HIS A 174 7.66 -13.61 1.87
C HIS A 174 8.01 -14.79 0.95
N GLN A 175 9.00 -15.61 1.31
CA GLN A 175 9.41 -16.76 0.52
C GLN A 175 8.34 -17.85 0.47
N TRP A 176 7.61 -18.08 1.57
CA TRP A 176 6.47 -18.99 1.55
C TRP A 176 5.41 -18.53 0.54
N ILE A 177 5.08 -17.24 0.52
CA ILE A 177 4.15 -16.68 -0.47
C ILE A 177 4.67 -16.88 -1.89
N VAL A 178 5.93 -16.53 -2.16
CA VAL A 178 6.55 -16.68 -3.49
C VAL A 178 6.49 -18.13 -3.98
N ASN A 179 6.67 -19.09 -3.08
CA ASN A 179 6.69 -20.52 -3.39
C ASN A 179 5.31 -21.15 -3.55
N ASN A 180 4.29 -20.62 -2.86
CA ASN A 180 2.99 -21.30 -2.74
C ASN A 180 1.82 -20.54 -3.37
N MET A 181 1.94 -19.22 -3.57
CA MET A 181 0.87 -18.42 -4.16
C MET A 181 1.07 -18.12 -5.65
N GLU A 182 -0.04 -17.91 -6.35
CA GLU A 182 -0.06 -17.56 -7.78
C GLU A 182 -0.96 -16.36 -8.07
N ARG A 183 -0.63 -15.63 -9.13
CA ARG A 183 -1.47 -14.55 -9.64
C ARG A 183 -2.69 -15.13 -10.35
N ASP A 184 -3.88 -14.61 -10.05
CA ASP A 184 -5.11 -14.89 -10.78
C ASP A 184 -5.70 -13.59 -11.34
N ASN A 185 -5.70 -13.46 -12.67
CA ASN A 185 -6.22 -12.26 -13.32
C ASN A 185 -7.76 -12.21 -13.42
N SER A 186 -8.46 -13.31 -13.13
CA SER A 186 -9.93 -13.40 -13.13
C SER A 186 -10.58 -12.75 -11.90
N VAL A 187 -9.82 -12.60 -10.81
CA VAL A 187 -10.27 -11.89 -9.60
C VAL A 187 -10.58 -10.43 -9.92
N LEU A 188 -11.72 -9.92 -9.44
CA LEU A 188 -12.15 -8.55 -9.67
C LEU A 188 -11.24 -7.55 -8.92
N GLY A 189 -10.96 -6.40 -9.55
CA GLY A 189 -10.13 -5.35 -8.94
C GLY A 189 -8.73 -5.84 -8.55
N CYS A 190 -8.33 -5.55 -7.31
CA CYS A 190 -7.08 -6.02 -6.69
C CYS A 190 -7.28 -7.25 -5.78
N GLY A 191 -8.50 -7.78 -5.65
CA GLY A 191 -8.86 -8.79 -4.66
C GLY A 191 -9.52 -8.22 -3.41
N ASP A 192 -10.18 -9.10 -2.63
CA ASP A 192 -10.81 -8.74 -1.35
C ASP A 192 -9.80 -8.79 -0.19
N GLY A 193 -8.72 -9.58 -0.30
CA GLY A 193 -7.76 -9.74 0.78
C GLY A 193 -8.35 -10.38 2.03
N ASP A 194 -9.38 -11.23 1.90
CA ASP A 194 -9.88 -12.05 3.00
C ASP A 194 -8.93 -13.23 3.26
N VAL A 195 -8.00 -13.02 4.19
CA VAL A 195 -6.90 -13.97 4.43
C VAL A 195 -7.39 -15.28 5.04
N GLU A 196 -8.37 -15.23 5.95
CA GLU A 196 -8.91 -16.44 6.57
C GLU A 196 -9.54 -17.34 5.50
N LYS A 197 -10.31 -16.75 4.58
CA LYS A 197 -10.89 -17.48 3.44
C LYS A 197 -9.83 -18.06 2.51
N ILE A 198 -8.81 -17.29 2.14
CA ILE A 198 -7.72 -17.76 1.27
C ILE A 198 -7.02 -18.99 1.89
N LEU A 199 -6.65 -18.90 3.17
CA LEU A 199 -5.95 -20.00 3.85
C LEU A 199 -6.86 -21.20 4.12
N THR A 200 -8.14 -20.98 4.45
CA THR A 200 -9.11 -22.06 4.74
C THR A 200 -9.47 -22.85 3.51
N THR A 201 -9.69 -22.17 2.38
CA THR A 201 -10.03 -22.83 1.12
C THR A 201 -8.82 -23.50 0.47
N GLY A 202 -7.60 -23.07 0.82
CA GLY A 202 -6.37 -23.50 0.16
C GLY A 202 -6.25 -22.99 -1.28
N VAL A 203 -7.15 -22.11 -1.73
CA VAL A 203 -7.04 -21.43 -3.03
C VAL A 203 -6.03 -20.31 -2.87
N LEU A 204 -4.75 -20.67 -2.90
CA LEU A 204 -3.60 -19.77 -2.75
C LEU A 204 -3.36 -18.94 -4.02
N LYS A 205 -4.40 -18.33 -4.56
CA LYS A 205 -4.35 -17.52 -5.77
C LYS A 205 -5.10 -16.21 -5.58
N GLY A 206 -4.65 -15.17 -6.26
CA GLY A 206 -5.35 -13.88 -6.21
C GLY A 206 -4.57 -12.75 -6.89
N LYS A 207 -4.94 -11.52 -6.55
CA LYS A 207 -4.26 -10.30 -7.01
C LYS A 207 -3.47 -9.65 -5.88
N CYS A 208 -3.12 -8.38 -6.04
CA CYS A 208 -2.15 -7.74 -5.16
C CYS A 208 -2.67 -7.49 -3.74
N THR A 209 -3.97 -7.21 -3.57
CA THR A 209 -4.56 -7.15 -2.23
C THR A 209 -4.57 -8.53 -1.60
N ASP A 210 -5.03 -9.58 -2.29
CA ASP A 210 -5.05 -10.95 -1.76
C ASP A 210 -3.68 -11.42 -1.27
N ILE A 211 -2.65 -11.24 -2.10
CA ILE A 211 -1.31 -11.77 -1.83
C ILE A 211 -0.59 -10.95 -0.77
N ASN A 212 -0.62 -9.62 -0.85
CA ASN A 212 0.05 -8.78 0.15
C ASN A 212 -0.72 -8.73 1.48
N SER A 213 -2.04 -8.96 1.49
CA SER A 213 -2.81 -9.18 2.72
C SER A 213 -2.40 -10.47 3.43
N VAL A 214 -2.13 -11.57 2.72
CA VAL A 214 -1.58 -12.79 3.34
C VAL A 214 -0.24 -12.49 4.01
N PHE A 215 0.66 -11.73 3.36
CA PHE A 215 1.91 -11.30 4.00
C PHE A 215 1.64 -10.54 5.30
N VAL A 216 0.77 -9.52 5.25
CA VAL A 216 0.47 -8.66 6.41
C VAL A 216 -0.13 -9.47 7.55
N ALA A 217 -1.13 -10.30 7.28
CA ALA A 217 -1.80 -11.10 8.31
C ALA A 217 -0.85 -12.09 8.98
N LEU A 218 -0.02 -12.81 8.21
CA LEU A 218 0.97 -13.74 8.75
C LEU A 218 2.06 -13.02 9.55
N ALA A 219 2.49 -11.83 9.11
CA ALA A 219 3.44 -11.00 9.83
C ALA A 219 2.86 -10.52 11.18
N ARG A 220 1.61 -10.00 11.17
CA ARG A 220 0.90 -9.58 12.39
C ARG A 220 0.69 -10.74 13.36
N ALA A 221 0.25 -11.89 12.87
CA ALA A 221 0.11 -13.12 13.66
C ALA A 221 1.45 -13.61 14.25
N SER A 222 2.57 -13.24 13.61
CA SER A 222 3.93 -13.52 14.09
C SER A 222 4.50 -12.45 15.03
N GLY A 223 3.69 -11.45 15.41
CA GLY A 223 4.08 -10.35 16.31
C GLY A 223 4.86 -9.23 15.62
N ILE A 224 4.77 -9.10 14.30
CA ILE A 224 5.46 -8.08 13.50
C ILE A 224 4.42 -7.06 13.02
N PRO A 225 4.52 -5.77 13.38
CA PRO A 225 3.60 -4.78 12.85
C PRO A 225 3.75 -4.71 11.33
N ALA A 226 2.65 -4.81 10.59
CA ALA A 226 2.67 -4.83 9.14
C ALA A 226 1.42 -4.17 8.57
N ARG A 227 1.53 -3.58 7.38
CA ARG A 227 0.40 -2.92 6.71
C ARG A 227 0.50 -2.94 5.21
N GLU A 228 -0.66 -2.95 4.58
CA GLU A 228 -0.79 -2.63 3.16
C GLU A 228 -0.69 -1.13 2.91
N ILE A 229 -0.31 -0.79 1.68
CA ILE A 229 -0.45 0.55 1.12
C ILE A 229 -1.15 0.41 -0.23
N PHE A 230 -2.32 1.05 -0.32
CA PHE A 230 -3.10 1.12 -1.55
C PHE A 230 -2.67 2.34 -2.36
N GLY A 231 -2.47 2.17 -3.67
CA GLY A 231 -1.94 3.23 -4.52
C GLY A 231 -2.12 2.95 -6.01
N VAL A 232 -1.39 3.71 -6.83
CA VAL A 232 -1.38 3.56 -8.29
C VAL A 232 0.04 3.64 -8.81
N ARG A 233 0.34 2.87 -9.86
CA ARG A 233 1.56 3.05 -10.65
C ARG A 233 1.54 4.39 -11.37
N LEU A 234 2.71 4.98 -11.56
CA LEU A 234 2.91 6.28 -12.21
C LEU A 234 3.70 6.17 -13.52
N GLY A 235 4.37 5.06 -13.78
CA GLY A 235 5.10 4.89 -15.04
C GLY A 235 5.85 3.58 -15.15
N GLN A 236 6.79 3.56 -16.08
CA GLN A 236 7.67 2.43 -16.33
C GLN A 236 8.59 2.16 -15.14
N ALA A 237 8.74 0.88 -14.78
CA ALA A 237 9.83 0.43 -13.92
C ALA A 237 11.11 0.31 -14.75
N VAL A 238 12.18 0.97 -14.33
CA VAL A 238 13.52 0.93 -14.92
C VAL A 238 14.31 -0.25 -14.37
N LYS A 239 14.39 -0.42 -13.04
CA LYS A 239 15.23 -1.46 -12.40
C LYS A 239 14.62 -2.84 -12.60
N MET A 240 13.31 -2.94 -12.40
CA MET A 240 12.56 -4.20 -12.55
C MET A 240 12.12 -4.47 -13.99
N GLY A 241 12.13 -3.45 -14.86
CA GLY A 241 11.65 -3.56 -16.25
C GLY A 241 12.42 -4.56 -17.11
N LYS A 242 13.67 -4.88 -16.77
CA LYS A 242 14.45 -5.92 -17.45
C LYS A 242 13.89 -7.33 -17.26
N TYR A 243 13.10 -7.57 -16.21
CA TYR A 243 12.49 -8.87 -15.92
C TYR A 243 11.11 -9.03 -16.53
N SER A 244 10.38 -7.93 -16.73
CA SER A 244 9.09 -7.89 -17.41
C SER A 244 8.75 -6.48 -17.88
N ARG A 245 8.33 -6.36 -19.14
CA ARG A 245 7.90 -5.08 -19.72
C ARG A 245 6.55 -4.58 -19.21
N GLY A 246 5.71 -5.48 -18.67
CA GLY A 246 4.31 -5.18 -18.33
C GLY A 246 3.94 -5.43 -16.87
N ALA A 247 4.68 -6.27 -16.14
CA ALA A 247 4.32 -6.60 -14.76
C ALA A 247 4.46 -5.40 -13.81
N PHE A 248 5.47 -4.57 -14.02
CA PHE A 248 5.89 -3.56 -13.03
C PHE A 248 5.48 -2.12 -13.38
N GLY A 249 4.70 -1.92 -14.44
CA GLY A 249 4.34 -0.60 -14.95
C GLY A 249 5.07 -0.28 -16.25
N SER A 250 4.43 0.54 -17.08
CA SER A 250 4.92 0.90 -18.42
C SER A 250 4.62 2.37 -18.72
N ALA A 251 5.33 2.92 -19.70
CA ALA A 251 5.10 4.23 -20.28
C ALA A 251 5.47 4.19 -21.76
N ASP A 252 5.02 5.16 -22.54
CA ASP A 252 5.45 5.34 -23.92
C ASP A 252 6.85 5.99 -24.01
N GLU A 253 7.33 6.22 -25.23
CA GLU A 253 8.63 6.86 -25.51
C GLU A 253 8.74 8.29 -24.94
N ASN A 254 7.61 8.95 -24.70
CA ASN A 254 7.54 10.27 -24.10
C ASN A 254 7.41 10.21 -22.57
N LYS A 255 7.53 9.02 -21.97
CA LYS A 255 7.33 8.74 -20.54
C LYS A 255 5.92 9.08 -20.03
N LEU A 256 4.93 9.00 -20.92
CA LEU A 256 3.52 9.10 -20.57
C LEU A 256 2.94 7.70 -20.35
N ALA A 257 2.28 7.50 -19.22
CA ALA A 257 1.66 6.24 -18.83
C ALA A 257 0.14 6.40 -18.71
N ASN A 258 -0.62 5.50 -19.33
CA ASN A 258 -2.03 5.30 -18.98
C ASN A 258 -2.11 4.40 -17.75
N VAL A 259 -2.58 4.95 -16.63
CA VAL A 259 -2.58 4.29 -15.33
C VAL A 259 -4.00 4.08 -14.79
N SER A 260 -5.00 4.11 -15.67
CA SER A 260 -6.42 3.91 -15.31
C SER A 260 -6.68 2.54 -14.66
N GLY A 261 -5.96 1.51 -15.09
CA GLY A 261 -5.92 0.17 -14.46
C GLY A 261 -4.63 -0.08 -13.66
N GLY A 262 -3.92 0.99 -13.29
CA GLY A 262 -2.61 0.94 -12.65
C GLY A 262 -2.65 0.73 -11.14
N GLN A 263 -3.83 0.50 -10.55
CA GLN A 263 -3.98 0.30 -9.12
C GLN A 263 -3.14 -0.88 -8.64
N HIS A 264 -2.49 -0.67 -7.50
CA HIS A 264 -1.65 -1.68 -6.90
C HIS A 264 -1.67 -1.54 -5.38
N CYS A 265 -1.39 -2.65 -4.71
CA CYS A 265 -1.26 -2.72 -3.27
C CYS A 265 0.13 -3.29 -2.98
N ARG A 266 0.93 -2.59 -2.18
CA ARG A 266 2.21 -3.10 -1.65
C ARG A 266 2.10 -3.29 -0.13
N ALA A 267 3.04 -3.98 0.50
CA ALA A 267 3.05 -4.16 1.95
C ALA A 267 4.37 -3.70 2.57
N GLU A 268 4.33 -3.32 3.84
CA GLU A 268 5.55 -3.06 4.62
C GLU A 268 5.40 -3.62 6.02
N PHE A 269 6.53 -3.92 6.65
CA PHE A 269 6.59 -4.42 8.02
C PHE A 269 7.57 -3.58 8.84
N TYR A 270 7.33 -3.48 10.15
CA TYR A 270 8.09 -2.62 11.03
C TYR A 270 9.13 -3.39 11.83
N LEU A 271 10.38 -2.93 11.77
CA LEU A 271 11.48 -3.43 12.57
C LEU A 271 11.85 -2.43 13.65
N ALA A 272 11.79 -2.85 14.92
CA ALA A 272 12.20 -2.00 16.04
C ALA A 272 13.66 -1.57 15.89
N GLY A 273 13.92 -0.27 16.04
CA GLY A 273 15.24 0.33 15.83
C GLY A 273 15.60 0.62 14.36
N PHE A 274 14.73 0.27 13.40
CA PHE A 274 14.92 0.59 11.98
C PHE A 274 13.73 1.37 11.39
N GLY A 275 12.49 0.89 11.58
CA GLY A 275 11.30 1.48 10.98
C GLY A 275 10.63 0.56 9.96
N TRP A 276 9.89 1.16 9.04
CA TRP A 276 9.13 0.43 8.01
C TRP A 276 10.05 -0.08 6.90
N VAL A 277 9.96 -1.38 6.62
CA VAL A 277 10.69 -2.10 5.57
C VAL A 277 9.72 -2.49 4.45
N PRO A 278 10.00 -2.10 3.19
CA PRO A 278 9.14 -2.41 2.07
C PRO A 278 9.15 -3.89 1.70
N VAL A 279 8.03 -4.41 1.20
CA VAL A 279 7.92 -5.74 0.59
C VAL A 279 6.82 -5.77 -0.49
N ASP A 280 6.98 -6.58 -1.54
CA ASP A 280 5.92 -6.81 -2.52
C ASP A 280 5.97 -8.24 -3.08
N SER A 281 5.29 -9.17 -2.40
CA SER A 281 5.17 -10.55 -2.87
C SER A 281 4.26 -10.67 -4.09
N ALA A 282 3.28 -9.77 -4.23
CA ALA A 282 2.32 -9.81 -5.32
C ALA A 282 2.99 -9.58 -6.68
N ASP A 283 3.92 -8.63 -6.77
CA ASP A 283 4.62 -8.33 -8.02
C ASP A 283 5.52 -9.48 -8.49
N VAL A 284 6.04 -10.30 -7.58
CA VAL A 284 6.73 -11.56 -7.93
C VAL A 284 5.78 -12.51 -8.67
N THR A 285 4.59 -12.78 -8.11
CA THR A 285 3.61 -13.69 -8.73
C THR A 285 3.04 -13.12 -10.04
N LYS A 286 2.87 -11.79 -10.12
CA LYS A 286 2.42 -11.10 -11.33
C LYS A 286 3.45 -11.24 -12.45
N MET A 287 4.74 -11.06 -12.14
CA MET A 287 5.82 -11.26 -13.11
C MET A 287 5.87 -12.71 -13.59
N ARG A 288 5.82 -13.68 -12.66
CA ARG A 288 5.78 -15.11 -13.00
C ARG A 288 4.66 -15.43 -13.98
N LEU A 289 3.45 -14.93 -13.75
CA LEU A 289 2.32 -15.14 -14.66
C LEU A 289 2.53 -14.43 -16.01
N ALA A 290 2.95 -13.15 -15.99
CA ALA A 290 3.12 -12.35 -17.19
C ALA A 290 4.19 -12.89 -18.15
N GLU A 291 5.27 -13.44 -17.59
CA GLU A 291 6.43 -13.93 -18.34
C GLU A 291 6.48 -15.47 -18.43
N ASN A 292 5.44 -16.16 -17.93
CA ASN A 292 5.36 -17.62 -17.87
C ASN A 292 6.59 -18.28 -17.20
N LYS A 293 7.02 -17.73 -16.06
CA LYS A 293 8.20 -18.18 -15.32
C LYS A 293 7.85 -19.05 -14.12
N ALA A 294 8.65 -20.09 -13.93
CA ALA A 294 8.56 -20.96 -12.76
C ALA A 294 9.02 -20.24 -11.47
N VAL A 295 8.66 -20.78 -10.32
CA VAL A 295 9.11 -20.27 -9.00
C VAL A 295 10.64 -20.22 -8.93
N ASN A 296 11.31 -21.30 -9.34
CA ASN A 296 12.76 -21.45 -9.25
C ASN A 296 13.54 -20.83 -10.41
N ASP A 297 12.86 -20.11 -11.32
CA ASP A 297 13.53 -19.38 -12.39
C ASP A 297 14.47 -18.31 -11.81
N PRO A 298 15.71 -18.16 -12.34
CA PRO A 298 16.67 -17.18 -11.83
C PRO A 298 16.13 -15.74 -11.79
N ASP A 299 15.33 -15.33 -12.78
CA ASP A 299 14.74 -14.00 -12.80
C ASP A 299 13.63 -13.88 -11.76
N THR A 300 12.83 -14.93 -11.54
CA THR A 300 11.85 -14.98 -10.45
C THR A 300 12.53 -14.81 -9.10
N GLN A 301 13.63 -15.51 -8.87
CA GLN A 301 14.39 -15.41 -7.62
C GLN A 301 15.05 -14.04 -7.46
N ALA A 302 15.57 -13.45 -8.54
CA ALA A 302 16.11 -12.10 -8.50
C ALA A 302 15.04 -11.05 -8.17
N VAL A 303 13.84 -11.18 -8.74
CA VAL A 303 12.69 -10.30 -8.45
C VAL A 303 12.20 -10.48 -7.02
N SER A 304 12.08 -11.73 -6.55
CA SER A 304 11.75 -12.07 -5.15
C SER A 304 12.71 -11.40 -4.17
N ASN A 305 14.03 -11.59 -4.39
CA ASN A 305 15.07 -11.04 -3.53
C ASN A 305 15.07 -9.50 -3.53
N TYR A 306 14.83 -8.87 -4.68
CA TYR A 306 14.74 -7.40 -4.74
C TYR A 306 13.49 -6.89 -4.02
N LEU A 307 12.32 -7.50 -4.23
CA LEU A 307 11.06 -7.05 -3.65
C LEU A 307 10.90 -7.40 -2.17
N PHE A 308 11.88 -8.05 -1.53
CA PHE A 308 11.99 -8.13 -0.09
C PHE A 308 12.96 -7.08 0.44
N GLY A 309 12.42 -6.01 1.01
CA GLY A 309 13.21 -4.90 1.56
C GLY A 309 13.57 -3.82 0.55
N ASN A 310 13.01 -3.83 -0.68
CA ASN A 310 13.12 -2.69 -1.59
C ASN A 310 11.81 -2.38 -2.33
N TRP A 311 11.62 -1.10 -2.68
CA TRP A 311 10.60 -0.61 -3.60
C TRP A 311 11.21 0.35 -4.62
N GLU A 312 11.08 0.00 -5.90
CA GLU A 312 11.14 0.97 -6.99
C GLU A 312 9.86 1.82 -6.96
N MET A 313 10.01 3.12 -6.92
CA MET A 313 8.98 4.12 -6.63
C MET A 313 8.41 4.76 -7.91
N ASN A 314 8.23 3.94 -8.95
CA ASN A 314 7.39 4.24 -10.11
C ASN A 314 5.88 4.15 -9.80
N TRP A 315 5.48 4.44 -8.56
CA TRP A 315 4.12 4.38 -8.02
C TRP A 315 3.99 5.35 -6.84
N ILE A 316 2.75 5.61 -6.40
CA ILE A 316 2.45 6.47 -5.26
C ILE A 316 1.41 5.81 -4.34
N GLY A 317 1.65 5.88 -3.03
CA GLY A 317 0.70 5.42 -2.00
C GLY A 317 -0.36 6.46 -1.67
N TYR A 318 -1.60 6.00 -1.48
CA TYR A 318 -2.75 6.83 -1.07
C TYR A 318 -3.07 6.68 0.42
N ASN A 319 -3.17 5.46 0.93
CA ASN A 319 -3.51 5.19 2.32
C ASN A 319 -3.22 3.73 2.69
N HIS A 320 -3.41 3.42 3.98
CA HIS A 320 -3.30 2.10 4.58
C HIS A 320 -4.65 1.56 5.07
N ALA A 321 -5.75 2.18 4.62
CA ALA A 321 -7.05 2.03 5.25
C ALA A 321 -7.67 0.68 4.88
N ARG A 322 -8.17 -0.02 5.90
CA ARG A 322 -8.95 -1.25 5.78
C ARG A 322 -10.21 -1.16 6.60
N ASP A 323 -11.29 -1.74 6.11
CA ASP A 323 -12.51 -1.95 6.89
C ASP A 323 -13.00 -0.67 7.58
N PHE A 324 -13.15 0.41 6.81
CA PHE A 324 -13.33 1.76 7.33
C PHE A 324 -14.40 2.56 6.60
N ASP A 325 -14.93 3.57 7.30
CA ASP A 325 -15.93 4.48 6.74
C ASP A 325 -15.26 5.71 6.12
N LEU A 326 -15.76 6.13 4.96
CA LEU A 326 -15.44 7.43 4.38
C LEU A 326 -16.33 8.53 4.97
N TYR A 327 -15.92 9.77 4.72
CA TYR A 327 -16.73 10.95 4.99
C TYR A 327 -16.90 11.79 3.71
N PRO A 328 -18.12 12.21 3.35
CA PRO A 328 -19.41 11.77 3.90
C PRO A 328 -19.60 10.25 3.80
N MET A 329 -20.51 9.70 4.59
CA MET A 329 -20.77 8.25 4.61
C MET A 329 -21.37 7.81 3.27
N PRO A 330 -20.74 6.86 2.55
CA PRO A 330 -21.27 6.29 1.32
C PRO A 330 -22.33 5.22 1.61
N GLU A 331 -23.07 4.79 0.58
CA GLU A 331 -24.03 3.69 0.69
C GLU A 331 -23.34 2.37 1.06
N ILE A 332 -22.20 2.06 0.42
CA ILE A 332 -21.36 0.91 0.80
C ILE A 332 -20.40 1.32 1.92
N ALA A 333 -20.75 0.98 3.16
CA ALA A 333 -19.90 1.14 4.33
C ALA A 333 -19.98 -0.10 5.26
N PRO A 334 -18.87 -0.50 5.92
CA PRO A 334 -17.51 0.02 5.74
C PRO A 334 -16.91 -0.44 4.40
N LEU A 335 -16.00 0.36 3.85
CA LEU A 335 -15.19 -0.02 2.69
C LEU A 335 -14.05 -0.95 3.12
N ASN A 336 -13.85 -2.03 2.36
CA ASN A 336 -12.73 -2.94 2.57
C ASN A 336 -11.39 -2.23 2.41
N ASN A 337 -11.20 -1.46 1.33
CA ASN A 337 -10.00 -0.66 1.08
C ASN A 337 -10.34 0.53 0.17
N PHE A 338 -9.40 1.48 0.03
CA PHE A 338 -9.61 2.69 -0.76
C PHE A 338 -8.42 3.01 -1.69
N GLY A 339 -8.14 2.07 -2.60
CA GLY A 339 -7.19 2.26 -3.71
C GLY A 339 -7.82 2.76 -5.02
N TYR A 340 -9.13 2.57 -5.17
CA TYR A 340 -9.92 2.99 -6.33
C TYR A 340 -10.81 4.18 -5.97
N PRO A 341 -11.18 5.03 -6.94
CA PRO A 341 -12.27 5.98 -6.72
C PRO A 341 -13.58 5.22 -6.45
N TYR A 342 -14.40 5.73 -5.54
CA TYR A 342 -15.74 5.22 -5.27
C TYR A 342 -16.76 6.30 -5.66
N ALA A 343 -17.86 5.91 -6.29
CA ALA A 343 -18.94 6.81 -6.63
C ALA A 343 -20.28 6.12 -6.57
N GLU A 344 -21.32 6.90 -6.34
CA GLU A 344 -22.71 6.44 -6.35
C GLU A 344 -23.62 7.49 -7.00
N VAL A 345 -24.72 7.03 -7.60
CA VAL A 345 -25.77 7.88 -8.18
C VAL A 345 -27.09 7.56 -7.48
N GLY A 346 -27.56 8.47 -6.63
CA GLY A 346 -28.71 8.26 -5.75
C GLY A 346 -28.58 7.03 -4.84
N GLY A 347 -27.36 6.73 -4.40
CA GLY A 347 -27.03 5.55 -3.62
C GLY A 347 -26.64 4.32 -4.44
N ASP A 348 -26.88 4.29 -5.76
CA ASP A 348 -26.46 3.16 -6.61
C ASP A 348 -24.94 3.22 -6.88
N PRO A 349 -24.14 2.24 -6.42
CA PRO A 349 -22.68 2.28 -6.57
C PRO A 349 -22.24 2.05 -8.02
N LEU A 350 -21.22 2.80 -8.46
CA LEU A 350 -20.57 2.59 -9.76
C LEU A 350 -19.48 1.51 -9.68
N ASN A 351 -19.21 0.84 -10.80
CA ASN A 351 -18.16 -0.16 -10.89
C ASN A 351 -16.76 0.48 -10.94
N SER A 352 -16.13 0.67 -9.78
CA SER A 352 -14.77 1.22 -9.63
C SER A 352 -13.67 0.44 -10.35
N PHE A 353 -13.92 -0.80 -10.75
CA PHE A 353 -12.91 -1.68 -11.36
C PHE A 353 -12.91 -1.65 -12.89
N ASP A 354 -13.88 -0.96 -13.50
CA ASP A 354 -13.95 -0.73 -14.93
C ASP A 354 -13.89 0.78 -15.21
N PRO A 355 -12.71 1.32 -15.59
CA PRO A 355 -12.54 2.74 -15.86
C PRO A 355 -13.54 3.30 -16.88
N LYS A 356 -13.90 2.51 -17.89
CA LYS A 356 -14.81 2.94 -18.95
C LYS A 356 -16.25 2.98 -18.43
N ALA A 357 -16.68 1.96 -17.70
CA ALA A 357 -18.02 1.93 -17.12
C ALA A 357 -18.21 2.93 -15.99
N PHE A 358 -17.15 3.24 -15.24
CA PHE A 358 -17.16 4.29 -14.21
C PHE A 358 -17.12 5.70 -14.83
N GLY A 359 -16.37 5.87 -15.91
CA GLY A 359 -16.10 7.16 -16.54
C GLY A 359 -14.88 7.87 -15.95
N TYR A 360 -13.75 7.17 -15.82
CA TYR A 360 -12.48 7.80 -15.44
C TYR A 360 -11.31 7.41 -16.35
N GLU A 361 -10.35 8.32 -16.50
CA GLU A 361 -9.06 8.09 -17.15
C GLU A 361 -7.95 8.72 -16.33
N PHE A 362 -6.91 7.93 -16.00
CA PHE A 362 -5.73 8.42 -15.29
C PHE A 362 -4.50 8.36 -16.19
N LYS A 363 -3.76 9.47 -16.26
CA LYS A 363 -2.52 9.61 -17.02
C LYS A 363 -1.43 10.15 -16.12
N ALA A 364 -0.26 9.53 -16.14
CA ALA A 364 0.91 9.96 -15.40
C ALA A 364 2.06 10.25 -16.35
N GLN A 365 2.66 11.43 -16.22
CA GLN A 365 3.81 11.86 -17.00
C GLN A 365 5.03 11.95 -16.09
N GLN A 366 6.08 11.18 -16.36
CA GLN A 366 7.35 11.37 -15.66
C GLN A 366 8.02 12.66 -16.18
N ARG A 367 8.43 13.52 -15.26
CA ARG A 367 9.20 14.73 -15.54
C ARG A 367 10.70 14.45 -15.36
N GLN A 368 11.53 15.19 -16.10
CA GLN A 368 12.99 15.15 -15.95
C GLN A 368 13.45 15.97 -14.76
#